data_AF-A0A131XTX9-F1
#
_entry.id   AF-A0A131XTX9-F1
#
_cell.length_a   1.000
_cell.length_b   1.000
_cell.length_c   1.000
_cell.angle_alpha   90.00
_cell.angle_beta   90.00
_cell.angle_gamma   90.00
#
_symmetry.space_group_name_H-M   'P 1'
#
loop_
_entity.id
_entity.type
_entity.pdbx_description
1 polymer ?
#
loop_
_entity_poly.entity_id
_entity_poly.type
_entity_poly.pdbx_seq_one_letter_code
_entity_poly.pdbx_strand_id
1 'polypeptide(L)'
;GKRTARTGDNVTLFETPMGESYFCPTPKLVALTDSRGGRKVAVQFKDLRIQAYEFQGTYGPAHRCSQVRMAGVQDPFPQDETVPIAVGSTLAVAAVAVVVGYALYRSVFVRRVDYNTMN
;
A
#
# COMPACT_ATOMS: atom_id res chain seq x y z
N GLY A 1 -4.04 30.89 -32.26
CA GLY A 1 -5.23 30.33 -31.59
C GLY A 1 -4.81 29.47 -30.41
N LYS A 2 -5.42 29.66 -29.24
CA LYS A 2 -5.12 28.91 -28.00
C LYS A 2 -5.81 27.53 -28.06
N ARG A 3 -5.05 26.44 -27.90
CA ARG A 3 -5.59 25.07 -27.76
C ARG A 3 -5.56 24.69 -26.29
N THR A 4 -6.66 24.14 -25.76
CA THR A 4 -6.78 23.73 -24.35
C THR A 4 -7.07 22.24 -24.28
N ALA A 5 -6.24 21.51 -23.56
CA ALA A 5 -6.52 20.12 -23.20
C ALA A 5 -7.10 20.08 -21.78
N ARG A 6 -8.03 19.15 -21.54
CA ARG A 6 -8.69 18.96 -20.24
C ARG A 6 -8.61 17.49 -19.84
N THR A 7 -8.60 17.25 -18.54
CA THR A 7 -8.81 15.91 -18.00
C THR A 7 -10.26 15.49 -18.23
N GLY A 8 -10.57 14.19 -18.20
CA GLY A 8 -11.95 13.70 -18.21
C GLY A 8 -12.78 14.22 -17.03
N ASP A 9 -14.10 14.08 -17.12
CA ASP A 9 -15.01 14.55 -16.07
C ASP A 9 -14.77 13.77 -14.75
N ASN A 10 -14.68 14.51 -13.63
CA ASN A 10 -14.50 14.01 -12.26
C ASN A 10 -13.22 13.18 -12.00
N VAL A 11 -12.04 13.79 -12.14
CA VAL A 11 -10.79 13.17 -11.70
C VAL A 11 -10.33 13.75 -10.36
N THR A 12 -10.14 12.87 -9.38
CA THR A 12 -9.44 13.18 -8.13
C THR A 12 -7.93 13.00 -8.36
N LEU A 13 -7.18 14.09 -8.23
CA LEU A 13 -5.71 14.07 -8.31
C LEU A 13 -5.12 14.67 -7.04
N PHE A 14 -4.02 14.08 -6.56
CA PHE A 14 -3.20 14.61 -5.46
C PHE A 14 -4.01 14.87 -4.18
N GLU A 15 -4.81 13.89 -3.77
CA GLU A 15 -5.60 13.98 -2.55
C GLU A 15 -4.66 14.08 -1.33
N THR A 16 -4.88 15.12 -0.53
CA THR A 16 -4.13 15.37 0.70
C THR A 16 -5.04 15.90 1.79
N PRO A 17 -4.82 15.49 3.05
CA PRO A 17 -5.49 16.10 4.19
C PRO A 17 -5.15 17.58 4.28
N MET A 18 -6.09 18.38 4.82
CA MET A 18 -5.89 19.82 4.97
C MET A 18 -4.72 20.13 5.91
N GLY A 19 -3.92 21.12 5.55
CA GLY A 19 -2.73 21.54 6.32
C GLY A 19 -1.45 20.77 5.99
N GLU A 20 -1.54 19.65 5.26
CA GLU A 20 -0.37 18.87 4.81
C GLU A 20 0.05 19.23 3.38
N SER A 21 1.32 18.97 3.03
CA SER A 21 1.84 19.13 1.67
C SER A 21 1.96 17.78 0.97
N TYR A 22 1.42 17.65 -0.24
CA TYR A 22 1.62 16.47 -1.07
C TYR A 22 3.08 16.41 -1.52
N PHE A 23 3.76 15.28 -1.33
CA PHE A 23 5.10 15.05 -1.82
C PHE A 23 5.20 13.70 -2.55
N CYS A 24 5.59 13.75 -3.82
CA CYS A 24 5.72 12.54 -4.64
C CYS A 24 6.87 12.66 -5.66
N PRO A 25 7.95 11.87 -5.51
CA PRO A 25 9.08 11.88 -6.44
C PRO A 25 8.71 11.50 -7.87
N THR A 26 7.76 10.56 -8.04
CA THR A 26 7.36 10.05 -9.35
C THR A 26 5.85 9.84 -9.43
N PRO A 27 5.06 10.90 -9.65
CA PRO A 27 3.62 10.80 -9.77
C PRO A 27 3.18 10.03 -11.01
N LYS A 28 1.92 9.56 -10.99
CA LYS A 28 1.28 8.94 -12.16
C LYS A 28 1.21 9.94 -13.32
N LEU A 29 1.28 9.39 -14.54
CA LEU A 29 1.08 10.13 -15.77
C LEU A 29 -0.37 10.61 -15.86
N VAL A 30 -0.56 11.93 -16.03
CA VAL A 30 -1.89 12.51 -16.17
C VAL A 30 -2.21 12.64 -17.65
N ALA A 31 -3.21 11.89 -18.13
CA ALA A 31 -3.68 11.96 -19.50
C ALA A 31 -4.69 13.09 -19.67
N LEU A 32 -4.38 14.03 -20.55
CA LEU A 32 -5.22 15.14 -20.96
C LEU A 32 -5.74 14.87 -22.37
N THR A 33 -7.00 15.21 -22.62
CA THR A 33 -7.63 15.08 -23.93
C THR A 33 -7.98 16.47 -24.47
N ASP A 34 -7.78 16.70 -25.77
CA ASP A 34 -8.29 17.90 -26.43
C ASP A 34 -9.83 17.93 -26.35
N SER A 35 -10.39 19.13 -26.25
CA SER A 35 -11.82 19.43 -26.34
C SER A 35 -12.56 18.73 -27.50
N ARG A 36 -11.84 18.39 -28.58
CA ARG A 36 -12.39 17.68 -29.76
C ARG A 36 -12.13 16.17 -29.77
N GLY A 37 -11.65 15.59 -28.67
CA GLY A 37 -11.48 14.14 -28.49
C GLY A 37 -10.32 13.49 -29.27
N GLY A 38 -9.69 14.21 -30.20
CA GLY A 38 -8.73 13.61 -31.14
C GLY A 38 -7.27 13.55 -30.70
N ARG A 39 -6.83 14.37 -29.73
CA ARG A 39 -5.42 14.42 -29.31
C ARG A 39 -5.29 14.16 -27.81
N LYS A 40 -4.50 13.15 -27.47
CA LYS A 40 -4.13 12.81 -26.10
C LYS A 40 -2.75 13.39 -25.82
N VAL A 41 -2.66 14.24 -24.81
CA VAL A 41 -1.41 14.80 -24.29
C VAL A 41 -1.21 14.20 -22.91
N ALA A 42 0.00 13.77 -22.59
CA ALA A 42 0.29 13.23 -21.28
C ALA A 42 1.24 14.15 -20.52
N VAL A 43 0.93 14.40 -19.26
CA VAL A 43 1.78 15.20 -18.36
C VAL A 43 2.48 14.26 -17.39
N GLN A 44 3.80 14.29 -17.40
CA GLN A 44 4.65 13.57 -16.46
C GLN A 44 5.26 14.58 -15.49
N PHE A 45 5.04 14.35 -14.20
CA PHE A 45 5.65 15.13 -13.14
C PHE A 45 6.88 14.42 -12.60
N LYS A 46 7.84 15.19 -12.08
CA LYS A 46 9.01 14.70 -11.35
C LYS A 46 9.19 15.57 -10.12
N ASP A 47 9.45 14.94 -8.98
CA ASP A 47 9.67 15.60 -7.68
C ASP A 47 8.58 16.63 -7.35
N LEU A 48 7.31 16.19 -7.43
CA LEU A 48 6.16 17.04 -7.21
C LEU A 48 5.97 17.28 -5.71
N ARG A 49 6.06 18.54 -5.29
CA ARG A 49 5.63 19.01 -3.97
C ARG A 49 4.60 20.12 -4.13
N ILE A 50 3.38 19.92 -3.62
CA ILE A 50 2.30 20.90 -3.72
C ILE A 50 1.51 20.97 -2.41
N GLN A 51 0.94 22.12 -2.11
CA GLN A 51 0.04 22.31 -0.98
C GLN A 51 -1.11 23.22 -1.42
N ALA A 52 -2.32 22.73 -1.27
CA ALA A 52 -3.54 23.50 -1.45
C ALA A 52 -4.19 23.75 -0.09
N TYR A 53 -5.11 24.71 -0.03
CA TYR A 53 -5.81 25.13 1.18
C TYR A 53 -4.92 25.89 2.17
N GLU A 54 -4.72 25.36 3.38
CA GLU A 54 -4.05 26.06 4.47
C GLU A 54 -2.55 26.18 4.21
N PHE A 55 -2.09 27.36 3.80
CA PHE A 55 -0.68 27.68 3.57
C PHE A 55 -0.24 28.82 4.48
N GLN A 56 0.70 28.54 5.38
CA GLN A 56 1.20 29.50 6.38
C GLN A 56 2.63 29.99 6.06
N GLY A 57 2.95 30.16 4.77
CA GLY A 57 4.26 30.66 4.31
C GLY A 57 5.35 29.61 4.13
N THR A 58 5.20 28.42 4.73
CA THR A 58 6.04 27.25 4.47
C THR A 58 5.18 26.02 4.19
N TYR A 59 5.77 25.04 3.51
CA TYR A 59 5.08 23.79 3.25
C TYR A 59 4.82 23.05 4.57
N GLY A 60 3.59 22.62 4.79
CA GLY A 60 3.18 21.77 5.91
C GLY A 60 3.87 20.39 5.89
N PRO A 61 3.57 19.52 6.87
CA PRO A 61 4.13 18.17 6.91
C PRO A 61 3.89 17.43 5.59
N ALA A 62 4.87 16.64 5.16
CA ALA A 62 4.84 16.01 3.84
C ALA A 62 4.00 14.73 3.85
N HIS A 63 2.82 14.80 3.24
CA HIS A 63 1.98 13.65 2.90
C HIS A 63 2.52 12.98 1.64
N ARG A 64 3.02 11.75 1.78
CA ARG A 64 3.64 11.03 0.65
C ARG A 64 2.59 10.26 -0.15
N CYS A 65 2.80 10.18 -1.46
CA CYS A 65 1.96 9.38 -2.34
C CYS A 65 2.13 7.87 -2.09
N SER A 66 1.04 7.09 -2.24
CA SER A 66 1.01 5.64 -2.05
C SER A 66 1.71 4.83 -3.15
N GLN A 67 2.19 5.47 -4.21
CA GLN A 67 2.86 4.80 -5.33
C GLN A 67 4.10 5.58 -5.72
N VAL A 68 5.26 5.13 -5.25
CA VAL A 68 6.56 5.61 -5.72
C VAL A 68 7.15 4.57 -6.66
N ARG A 69 7.29 4.90 -7.95
CA ARG A 69 8.10 4.09 -8.86
C ARG A 69 9.58 4.30 -8.54
N MET A 70 10.10 3.57 -7.58
CA MET A 70 11.54 3.47 -7.37
C MET A 70 12.09 2.42 -8.35
N ALA A 71 12.97 2.84 -9.26
CA ALA A 71 13.85 1.96 -10.05
C ALA A 71 13.17 0.78 -10.80
N GLY A 72 12.16 1.05 -11.62
CA GLY A 72 11.68 0.06 -12.62
C GLY A 72 10.79 -1.06 -12.07
N VAL A 73 10.59 -1.14 -10.77
CA VAL A 73 9.59 -2.02 -10.16
C VAL A 73 8.37 -1.18 -9.77
N GLN A 74 7.19 -1.68 -10.11
CA GLN A 74 5.91 -1.08 -9.77
C GLN A 74 5.59 -1.38 -8.30
N ASP A 75 6.47 -1.03 -7.37
CA ASP A 75 6.22 -1.30 -5.96
C ASP A 75 5.35 -0.18 -5.37
N PRO A 76 4.09 -0.46 -4.97
CA PRO A 76 3.38 0.42 -4.07
C PRO A 76 4.08 0.36 -2.70
N PHE A 77 5.09 1.21 -2.49
CA PHE A 77 5.67 1.42 -1.15
C PHE A 77 4.60 1.93 -0.17
N PRO A 78 4.74 1.61 1.12
CA PRO A 78 4.00 0.56 1.77
C PRO A 78 2.89 1.19 2.61
N GLN A 79 1.65 1.06 2.18
CA GLN A 79 0.60 0.97 3.19
C GLN A 79 0.62 -0.46 3.70
N ASP A 80 1.06 -0.61 4.95
CA ASP A 80 1.03 -1.84 5.73
C ASP A 80 1.92 -3.00 5.24
N GLU A 81 3.25 -2.83 5.22
CA GLU A 81 4.15 -4.00 5.27
C GLU A 81 4.09 -4.75 6.62
N THR A 82 3.53 -4.10 7.65
CA THR A 82 3.14 -4.74 8.90
C THR A 82 2.10 -5.82 8.69
N VAL A 83 1.18 -5.69 7.72
CA VAL A 83 0.08 -6.65 7.55
C VAL A 83 0.55 -8.00 7.01
N PRO A 84 1.26 -8.13 5.87
CA PRO A 84 1.69 -9.44 5.40
C PRO A 84 2.74 -10.08 6.32
N ILE A 85 3.61 -9.29 6.95
CA ILE A 85 4.60 -9.81 7.91
C ILE A 85 3.93 -10.26 9.21
N ALA A 86 2.96 -9.51 9.74
CA ALA A 86 2.20 -9.90 10.92
C ALA A 86 1.32 -11.13 10.64
N VAL A 87 0.67 -11.19 9.49
CA VAL A 87 -0.16 -12.36 9.11
C VAL A 87 0.72 -13.59 8.88
N GLY A 88 1.86 -13.45 8.20
CA GLY A 88 2.80 -14.56 7.97
C GLY A 88 3.41 -15.10 9.26
N SER A 89 3.84 -14.21 10.16
CA SER A 89 4.43 -14.61 11.45
C SER A 89 3.41 -15.25 12.40
N THR A 90 2.19 -14.69 12.50
CA THR A 90 1.11 -15.28 13.31
C THR A 90 0.70 -16.65 12.78
N LEU A 91 0.59 -16.83 11.46
CA LEU A 91 0.31 -18.12 10.84
C LEU A 91 1.39 -19.16 11.16
N ALA A 92 2.67 -18.77 11.05
CA ALA A 92 3.80 -19.67 11.34
C ALA A 92 3.81 -20.12 12.82
N VAL A 93 3.62 -19.18 13.75
CA VAL A 93 3.56 -19.49 15.19
C VAL A 93 2.36 -20.39 15.50
N ALA A 94 1.18 -20.09 14.93
CA ALA A 94 -0.01 -20.91 15.11
C ALA A 94 0.18 -22.35 14.59
N ALA A 95 0.79 -22.50 13.40
CA ALA A 95 1.07 -23.81 12.82
C ALA A 95 2.01 -24.64 13.71
N VAL A 96 3.10 -24.04 14.21
CA VAL A 96 4.04 -24.72 15.13
C VAL A 96 3.34 -25.10 16.43
N ALA A 97 2.53 -24.21 17.00
CA ALA A 97 1.79 -24.48 18.23
C ALA A 97 0.83 -25.67 18.09
N VAL A 98 0.12 -25.77 16.97
CA VAL A 98 -0.79 -26.90 16.69
C VAL A 98 -0.03 -28.22 16.56
N VAL A 99 1.08 -28.24 15.81
CA VAL A 99 1.88 -29.46 15.61
C VAL A 99 2.51 -29.94 16.92
N VAL A 100 3.13 -29.03 17.67
CA VAL A 100 3.75 -29.35 18.96
C VAL A 100 2.70 -29.76 19.98
N GLY A 101 1.58 -29.04 20.05
CA GLY A 101 0.46 -29.36 20.94
C GLY A 101 -0.11 -30.76 20.66
N TYR A 102 -0.31 -31.11 19.39
CA TYR A 102 -0.76 -32.45 19.01
C TYR A 102 0.27 -33.54 19.33
N ALA A 103 1.56 -33.28 19.11
CA ALA A 103 2.62 -34.24 19.44
C ALA A 103 2.71 -34.51 20.96
N LEU A 104 2.62 -33.46 21.78
CA LEU A 104 2.59 -33.58 23.24
C LEU A 104 1.32 -34.29 23.72
N TYR A 105 0.16 -33.92 23.19
CA TYR A 105 -1.10 -34.60 23.49
C TYR A 105 -1.02 -36.09 23.15
N ARG A 106 -0.57 -36.44 21.94
CA ARG A 106 -0.41 -37.84 21.53
C ARG A 106 0.56 -38.59 22.44
N SER A 107 1.72 -38.02 22.75
CA SER A 107 2.74 -38.69 23.56
C SER A 107 2.33 -38.90 25.02
N VAL A 108 1.56 -37.99 25.61
CA VAL A 108 1.09 -38.12 27.00
C VAL A 108 -0.20 -38.91 27.08
N PHE A 109 -1.24 -38.56 26.30
CA PHE A 109 -2.54 -39.23 26.39
C PHE A 109 -2.52 -40.61 25.74
N VAL A 110 -1.98 -40.80 24.53
CA VAL A 110 -2.00 -42.13 23.88
C VAL A 110 -1.13 -43.14 24.61
N ARG A 111 -0.03 -42.71 25.27
CA ARG A 111 0.73 -43.61 26.16
C ARG A 111 0.02 -43.92 27.47
N ARG A 112 -0.88 -43.04 27.92
CA ARG A 112 -1.70 -43.28 29.12
C ARG A 112 -2.89 -44.19 28.84
N VAL A 113 -3.26 -44.43 27.58
CA VAL A 113 -4.50 -45.16 27.26
C VAL A 113 -4.38 -46.67 27.38
N ASP A 114 -3.26 -47.37 27.10
CA ASP A 114 -3.17 -48.80 27.46
C ASP A 114 -1.78 -49.41 27.24
N TYR A 115 -1.16 -49.90 28.32
CA TYR A 115 -0.28 -51.10 28.33
C TYR A 115 -0.25 -51.79 29.71
N ASN A 116 -1.05 -51.35 30.70
CA ASN A 116 -1.13 -51.97 32.03
C ASN A 116 -2.31 -52.96 32.18
N THR A 117 -2.92 -53.38 31.07
CA THR A 117 -4.07 -54.32 31.03
C THR A 117 -3.77 -55.63 30.30
N MET A 118 -2.54 -55.86 29.83
CA MET A 118 -2.14 -57.18 29.31
C MET A 118 -1.58 -58.02 30.47
N ASN A 119 -2.52 -58.54 31.25
CA ASN A 119 -2.32 -59.61 32.24
C ASN A 119 -2.29 -60.97 31.54
#